data_AF-A0A6G3T3K9-F1
#
_entry.id   AF-A0A6G3T3K9-F1
#
_cell.length_a   1.000
_cell.length_b   1.000
_cell.length_c   1.000
_cell.angle_alpha   90.00
_cell.angle_beta   90.00
_cell.angle_gamma   90.00
#
_symmetry.space_group_name_H-M   'P 1'
#
loop_
_entity.id
_entity.type
_entity.pdbx_description
1 polymer ?
#
loop_
_entity_poly.entity_id
_entity_poly.type
_entity_poly.pdbx_seq_one_letter_code
_entity_poly.pdbx_strand_id
1 'polypeptide(L)' 'MIPTVVWGTGNVGRAAIRAVEAHPALTLAAVLVHDPAKVGRDAGELGGVGRPLG' A
#
# COMPACT_ATOMS: atom_id res chain seq x y z
N MET A 1 -9.95 -11.91 -7.96
CA MET A 1 -8.96 -10.84 -7.69
C MET A 1 -7.65 -11.47 -7.29
N ILE A 2 -6.51 -10.84 -7.62
CA ILE A 2 -5.16 -11.31 -7.32
C ILE A 2 -4.66 -10.57 -6.06
N PRO A 3 -4.43 -11.28 -4.95
CA PRO A 3 -3.83 -10.69 -3.75
C PRO A 3 -2.43 -10.15 -4.07
N THR A 4 -2.18 -8.91 -3.74
CA THR A 4 -0.93 -8.21 -4.06
C THR A 4 -0.34 -7.61 -2.79
N VAL A 5 0.98 -7.77 -2.64
CA VAL A 5 1.74 -7.22 -1.52
C VAL A 5 2.69 -6.16 -2.06
N VAL A 6 2.73 -4.99 -1.41
CA VAL A 6 3.74 -3.97 -1.72
C VAL A 6 4.84 -4.02 -0.66
N TRP A 7 6.05 -4.38 -1.08
CA TRP A 7 7.22 -4.39 -0.22
C TRP A 7 8.02 -3.08 -0.38
N GLY A 8 7.92 -2.22 0.64
CA GLY A 8 8.60 -0.93 0.69
C GLY A 8 7.66 0.23 0.38
N THR A 9 7.87 1.36 1.08
CA THR A 9 6.99 2.55 1.02
C THR A 9 7.76 3.83 0.68
N GLY A 10 8.84 3.68 -0.09
CA GLY A 10 9.54 4.80 -0.73
C GLY A 10 8.76 5.37 -1.91
N ASN A 11 9.39 6.20 -2.74
CA ASN A 11 8.72 6.89 -3.85
C ASN A 11 7.95 5.93 -4.77
N VAL A 12 8.58 4.82 -5.17
CA VAL A 12 7.95 3.79 -6.01
C VAL A 12 6.89 3.00 -5.23
N GLY A 13 7.17 2.64 -3.97
CA GLY A 13 6.23 1.89 -3.14
C GLY A 13 4.90 2.61 -2.93
N ARG A 14 4.94 3.92 -2.70
CA ARG A 14 3.71 4.74 -2.60
C ARG A 14 2.93 4.75 -3.91
N ALA A 15 3.62 4.84 -5.04
CA ALA A 15 2.98 4.75 -6.36
C ALA A 15 2.38 3.36 -6.61
N ALA A 16 3.07 2.29 -6.17
CA ALA A 16 2.59 0.92 -6.28
C ALA A 16 1.31 0.70 -5.45
N ILE A 17 1.23 1.22 -4.22
CA ILE A 17 0.00 1.17 -3.41
C ILE A 17 -1.18 1.80 -4.17
N ARG A 18 -0.99 3.00 -4.75
CA ARG A 18 -2.03 3.67 -5.54
C ARG A 18 -2.42 2.87 -6.79
N ALA A 19 -1.44 2.25 -7.45
CA ALA A 19 -1.69 1.44 -8.65
C ALA A 19 -2.48 0.16 -8.33
N VAL A 20 -2.15 -0.52 -7.22
CA VAL A 20 -2.88 -1.72 -6.77
C VAL A 20 -4.32 -1.35 -6.42
N GLU A 21 -4.54 -0.28 -5.66
CA GLU A 21 -5.88 0.18 -5.29
C GLU A 21 -6.74 0.56 -6.50
N ALA A 22 -6.13 1.17 -7.52
CA ALA A 22 -6.85 1.59 -8.73
C ALA A 22 -7.17 0.44 -9.69
N HIS A 23 -6.61 -0.76 -9.49
CA HIS A 23 -6.71 -1.85 -10.45
C HIS A 23 -7.81 -2.86 -10.05
N PRO A 24 -8.90 -3.01 -10.84
CA PRO A 24 -10.07 -3.81 -10.44
C PRO A 24 -9.82 -5.32 -10.29
N ALA A 25 -8.73 -5.83 -10.87
CA ALA A 25 -8.34 -7.23 -10.73
C ALA A 25 -7.42 -7.50 -9.52
N LEU A 26 -6.88 -6.47 -8.86
CA LEU A 26 -5.93 -6.60 -7.75
C LEU A 26 -6.59 -6.28 -6.41
N THR A 27 -6.02 -6.81 -5.33
CA THR A 27 -6.40 -6.45 -3.96
C THR A 27 -5.15 -6.23 -3.15
N LEU A 28 -5.04 -5.09 -2.47
CA LEU A 28 -3.92 -4.81 -1.59
C LEU A 28 -4.07 -5.66 -0.32
N ALA A 29 -3.27 -6.73 -0.23
CA ALA A 29 -3.36 -7.69 0.86
C ALA A 29 -2.43 -7.34 2.04
N ALA A 30 -1.29 -6.72 1.76
CA ALA A 30 -0.36 -6.25 2.79
C ALA A 30 0.60 -5.18 2.24
N VAL A 31 1.13 -4.37 3.15
CA VAL A 31 2.26 -3.47 2.90
C VAL A 31 3.37 -3.81 3.88
N LEU A 32 4.56 -4.16 3.36
CA LEU A 32 5.73 -4.42 4.19
C LEU A 32 6.59 -3.16 4.27
N VAL A 33 6.98 -2.80 5.49
CA VAL A 33 7.84 -1.65 5.77
C VAL A 33 9.09 -2.10 6.49
N HIS A 34 10.20 -1.45 6.19
CA HIS A 34 11.45 -1.59 6.94
C HIS A 34 11.49 -0.64 8.15
N ASP A 35 10.89 0.56 8.00
CA ASP A 35 10.95 1.61 9.01
C ASP A 35 9.93 1.32 10.13
N PRO A 36 10.39 1.12 11.39
CA PRO A 36 9.50 0.86 12.52
C PRO A 36 8.45 1.95 12.76
N ALA A 37 8.75 3.21 12.41
CA ALA A 37 7.80 4.32 12.55
C ALA A 37 6.59 4.21 11.60
N LYS A 38 6.62 3.25 10.67
CA LYS A 38 5.52 2.98 9.73
C LYS A 38 4.69 1.76 10.09
N VAL A 39 5.12 0.97 11.08
CA VAL A 39 4.38 -0.21 11.53
C VAL A 39 3.05 0.24 12.14
N GLY A 40 1.95 -0.42 11.76
CA GLY A 40 0.60 -0.10 12.22
C GLY A 40 -0.08 1.09 11.54
N ARG A 41 0.59 1.77 10.61
CA ARG A 41 -0.04 2.81 9.79
C ARG A 41 -0.81 2.18 8.63
N ASP A 42 -1.96 2.78 8.32
CA ASP A 42 -2.84 2.34 7.23
C ASP A 42 -2.14 2.51 5.86
N ALA A 43 -2.39 1.55 4.96
CA ALA A 43 -1.77 1.54 3.64
C ALA A 43 -2.15 2.75 2.78
N GLY A 44 -3.37 3.26 2.91
CA GLY A 44 -3.85 4.48 2.27
C GLY A 44 -3.12 5.73 2.76
N GLU A 45 -2.76 5.80 4.04
CA GLU A 45 -1.91 6.87 4.59
C GLU A 45 -0.49 6.80 4.01
N LEU A 46 0.11 5.60 3.97
CA LEU A 46 1.43 5.38 3.41
C LEU A 46 1.47 5.71 1.91
N GLY A 47 0.44 5.28 1.17
CA GLY A 47 0.29 5.52 -0.27
C GLY A 47 -0.16 6.93 -0.66
N GLY A 48 -0.67 7.73 0.29
CA GLY A 48 -1.22 9.07 0.01
C GLY A 48 -2.51 9.01 -0.82
N VAL A 49 -3.39 8.04 -0.51
CA VAL A 49 -4.62 7.76 -1.27
C VAL A 49 -5.79 8.67 -0.83
N GLY A 50 -5.67 9.32 0.33
CA GLY A 50 -6.70 10.25 0.86
C GLY A 50 -7.86 9.57 1.59
N ARG A 51 -7.83 8.24 1.72
CA ARG A 51 -8.74 7.44 2.55
C ARG A 51 -8.04 6.18 3.07
N PRO A 52 -8.55 5.55 4.15
CA PRO A 52 -8.06 4.26 4.61
C PRO A 52 -8.22 3.16 3.56
N LEU A 53 -7.31 2.20 3.56
CA LEU A 53 -7.36 1.00 2.70
C LEU A 53 -7.48 -0.32 3.48
N GLY A 54 -7.31 -0.28 4.81
CA GLY A 54 -7.35 -1.46 5.67
C GLY A 54 -6.11 -1.59 6.53
#